data_AF-A0A974B906-F1
#
_entry.id   AF-A0A974B906-F1
#
_cell.length_a   1.000
_cell.length_b   1.000
_cell.length_c   1.000
_cell.angle_alpha   90.00
_cell.angle_beta   90.00
_cell.angle_gamma   90.00
#
_symmetry.space_group_name_H-M   'P 1'
#
loop_
_entity.id
_entity.type
_entity.pdbx_description
1 polymer ?
#
loop_
_entity_poly.entity_id
_entity_poly.type
_entity_poly.pdbx_seq_one_letter_code
_entity_poly.pdbx_strand_id
1 'polypeptide(L)'
;RQFVEEAAQDFARQHPDVVLYVNPRSGMAPLVRAEYLNGTVREELIASKTSEEIVQLVTKLANQSGLDIIRIRKPFHTDNPSIQGQWHPLTNKPTILMVQGPRLQPQ
;
A
#
# COMPACT_ATOMS: atom_id res chain seq x y z
N ARG A 1 -0.30 0.06 29.39
CA ARG A 1 0.56 0.97 30.18
C ARG A 1 2.03 0.62 29.98
N GLN A 2 2.42 -0.64 30.22
CA GLN A 2 3.76 -1.17 29.99
C GLN A 2 4.42 -0.71 28.67
N PHE A 3 3.72 -0.77 27.53
CA PHE A 3 4.23 -0.24 26.25
C PHE A 3 4.78 1.20 26.34
N VAL A 4 4.06 2.11 27.01
CA VAL A 4 4.46 3.52 27.14
C VAL A 4 5.71 3.65 28.00
N GLU A 5 5.84 2.82 29.03
CA GLU A 5 6.93 2.86 30.00
C GLU A 5 8.21 2.23 29.46
N GLU A 6 8.10 1.14 28.70
CA GLU A 6 9.25 0.30 28.33
C GLU A 6 9.63 0.39 26.85
N ALA A 7 8.66 0.55 25.94
CA ALA A 7 8.89 0.35 24.51
C ALA A 7 8.65 1.60 23.64
N ALA A 8 7.81 2.53 24.08
CA ALA A 8 7.41 3.69 23.28
C ALA A 8 8.59 4.60 22.91
N GLN A 9 9.55 4.79 23.82
CA GLN A 9 10.74 5.59 23.57
C GLN A 9 11.65 4.96 22.51
N ASP A 10 11.86 3.65 22.59
CA ASP A 10 12.69 2.93 21.63
C ASP A 10 12.00 2.84 20.27
N PHE A 11 10.68 2.67 20.24
CA PHE A 11 9.89 2.80 19.01
C PHE A 11 10.09 4.16 18.33
N ALA A 12 9.98 5.26 19.09
CA ALA A 12 10.18 6.61 18.55
C ALA A 12 11.61 6.86 18.06
N ARG A 13 12.62 6.24 18.69
CA ARG A 13 14.01 6.30 18.22
C ARG A 13 14.22 5.54 16.91
N GLN A 14 13.54 4.40 16.74
CA GLN A 14 13.61 3.59 15.53
C GLN A 14 12.84 4.20 14.35
N HIS A 15 11.80 4.97 14.63
CA HIS A 15 10.94 5.64 13.65
C HIS A 15 10.99 7.16 13.79
N PRO A 16 12.11 7.83 13.42
CA PRO A 16 12.24 9.29 13.50
C PRO A 16 11.29 10.05 12.57
N ASP A 17 10.70 9.36 11.59
CA ASP A 17 9.69 9.83 10.65
C ASP A 17 8.27 9.86 11.25
N VAL A 18 8.06 9.29 12.44
CA VAL A 18 6.77 9.20 13.11
C VAL A 18 6.76 10.05 14.39
N VAL A 19 5.70 10.83 14.57
CA VAL A 19 5.46 11.55 15.83
C VAL A 19 4.49 10.75 16.70
N LEU A 20 4.94 10.32 17.87
CA LEU A 20 4.13 9.57 18.84
C LEU A 20 3.58 10.50 19.93
N TYR A 21 2.26 10.64 19.99
CA TYR A 21 1.57 11.33 21.08
C TYR A 21 0.93 10.32 22.04
N VAL A 22 1.11 10.55 23.34
CA VAL A 22 0.45 9.76 24.40
C VAL A 22 -0.55 10.66 25.12
N ASN A 23 -1.83 10.27 25.06
CA ASN A 23 -2.92 10.98 25.75
C ASN A 23 -3.54 10.05 26.80
N PRO A 24 -3.15 10.16 28.09
CA PRO A 24 -3.76 9.39 29.17
C PRO A 24 -5.20 9.83 29.39
N ARG A 25 -6.16 8.93 29.12
CA ARG A 25 -7.60 9.17 29.35
C ARG A 25 -8.14 8.10 30.29
N SER A 26 -8.94 8.52 31.27
CA SER A 26 -9.66 7.61 32.18
C SER A 26 -11.01 7.23 31.59
N GLY A 27 -11.48 6.01 31.89
CA GLY A 27 -12.84 5.55 31.54
C GLY A 27 -13.08 5.17 30.07
N MET A 28 -12.09 5.32 29.19
CA MET A 28 -12.19 4.92 27.79
C MET A 28 -11.31 3.71 27.49
N ALA A 29 -11.77 2.84 26.58
CA ALA A 29 -10.94 1.74 26.09
C ALA A 29 -9.71 2.31 25.34
N PRO A 30 -8.50 1.75 25.55
CA PRO A 30 -7.29 2.28 24.94
C PRO A 30 -7.29 1.99 23.43
N LEU A 31 -6.93 2.99 22.65
CA LEU A 31 -6.92 2.98 21.19
C LEU A 31 -5.59 3.51 20.68
N VAL A 32 -5.13 2.96 19.57
CA VAL A 32 -4.06 3.54 18.74
C VAL A 32 -4.71 4.19 17.54
N ARG A 33 -4.39 5.46 17.29
CA ARG A 33 -4.86 6.23 16.14
C ARG A 33 -3.65 6.60 15.28
N ALA A 34 -3.56 6.00 14.10
CA ALA A 34 -2.53 6.28 13.11
C ALA A 34 -3.08 7.21 12.03
N GLU A 35 -2.45 8.37 11.85
CA GLU A 35 -2.79 9.34 10.80
C GLU A 35 -1.70 9.31 9.73
N TYR A 36 -2.09 9.19 8.47
CA TYR A 36 -1.17 9.07 7.34
C TYR A 36 -1.14 10.35 6.50
N LEU A 37 -0.07 10.54 5.72
CA LEU A 37 0.13 11.73 4.88
C LEU A 37 -0.96 11.94 3.82
N ASN A 38 -1.60 10.86 3.36
CA ASN A 38 -2.72 10.93 2.42
C ASN A 38 -4.06 11.31 3.10
N GLY A 39 -4.05 11.59 4.41
CA GLY A 39 -5.22 11.98 5.20
C GLY A 39 -6.05 10.81 5.73
N THR A 40 -5.67 9.55 5.45
CA THR A 40 -6.38 8.42 6.05
C THR A 40 -6.06 8.31 7.53
N VAL A 41 -7.06 7.87 8.29
CA VAL A 41 -6.97 7.67 9.73
C VAL A 41 -7.35 6.24 10.01
N ARG A 42 -6.50 5.53 10.74
CA ARG A 42 -6.75 4.16 11.16
C ARG A 42 -6.74 4.06 12.67
N GLU A 43 -7.85 3.59 13.21
CA GLU A 43 -8.01 3.34 14.64
C GLU A 43 -8.00 1.83 14.89
N GLU A 44 -7.15 1.38 15.81
CA GLU A 44 -7.13 0.00 16.29
C GLU A 44 -7.30 -0.04 17.82
N LEU A 45 -8.25 -0.85 18.28
CA LEU A 45 -8.47 -1.11 19.70
C LEU A 45 -7.33 -1.96 20.25
N ILE A 46 -6.71 -1.51 21.34
CA ILE A 46 -5.59 -2.21 21.99
C ILE A 46 -5.93 -2.72 23.40
N ALA A 47 -7.22 -2.82 23.71
CA ALA A 47 -7.69 -3.42 24.94
C ALA A 47 -7.19 -4.87 25.06
N SER A 48 -6.69 -5.23 26.25
CA SER A 48 -6.19 -6.57 26.58
C SER A 48 -5.04 -7.09 25.70
N LYS A 49 -4.28 -6.21 25.05
CA LYS A 49 -3.04 -6.58 24.34
C LYS A 49 -1.81 -6.48 25.24
N THR A 50 -0.83 -7.35 25.01
CA THR A 50 0.48 -7.23 25.68
C THR A 50 1.31 -6.10 25.11
N SER A 51 2.40 -5.72 25.80
CA SER A 51 3.32 -4.70 25.31
C SER A 51 3.89 -5.07 23.94
N GLU A 52 4.29 -6.33 23.76
CA GLU A 52 4.90 -6.87 22.54
C GLU A 52 3.90 -6.88 21.38
N GLU A 53 2.65 -7.28 21.63
CA GLU A 53 1.59 -7.22 20.62
C GLU A 53 1.30 -5.77 20.18
N ILE A 54 1.37 -4.81 21.11
CA ILE A 54 1.23 -3.39 20.79
C ILE A 54 2.42 -2.92 19.95
N VAL A 55 3.65 -3.31 20.29
CA VAL A 55 4.85 -3.00 19.48
C VAL A 55 4.67 -3.51 18.05
N GLN A 56 4.33 -4.79 17.88
CA GLN A 56 4.10 -5.38 16.56
C GLN A 56 3.01 -4.64 15.79
N LEU A 57 1.94 -4.25 16.48
CA LEU A 57 0.86 -3.47 15.90
C LEU A 57 1.31 -2.08 15.42
N VAL A 58 1.98 -1.30 16.27
CA VAL A 58 2.40 0.06 15.90
C VAL A 58 3.48 0.04 14.81
N THR A 59 4.38 -0.95 14.83
CA THR A 59 5.35 -1.17 13.75
C THR A 59 4.65 -1.56 12.43
N LYS A 60 3.62 -2.42 12.48
CA LYS A 60 2.80 -2.73 11.30
C LYS A 60 2.13 -1.47 10.74
N LEU A 61 1.59 -0.60 11.60
CA LEU A 61 0.95 0.66 11.18
C LEU A 61 1.97 1.63 10.59
N ALA A 62 3.15 1.79 11.20
CA ALA A 62 4.22 2.64 10.69
C ALA A 62 4.71 2.20 9.30
N ASN A 63 4.74 0.88 9.04
CA ASN A 63 5.16 0.32 7.75
C ASN A 63 4.07 0.35 6.66
N GLN A 64 2.85 0.81 6.97
CA GLN A 64 1.76 0.92 6.01
C GLN A 64 1.73 2.29 5.33
N SER A 65 1.21 2.33 4.10
CA SER A 65 1.12 3.57 3.32
C SER A 65 -0.12 4.42 3.62
N GLY A 66 -1.06 3.90 4.41
CA GLY A 66 -2.37 4.52 4.62
C GLY A 66 -3.36 4.30 3.46
N LEU A 67 -3.06 3.45 2.49
CA LEU A 67 -4.05 3.02 1.49
C LEU A 67 -5.10 2.10 2.12
N ASP A 68 -6.33 2.15 1.60
CA ASP A 68 -7.42 1.30 2.09
C ASP A 68 -7.08 -0.19 1.98
N ILE A 69 -7.37 -0.93 3.05
CA ILE A 69 -7.21 -2.39 3.08
C ILE A 69 -8.43 -3.03 2.43
N ILE A 70 -8.39 -3.05 1.11
CA ILE A 70 -9.38 -3.68 0.25
C ILE A 70 -8.70 -4.66 -0.70
N ARG A 71 -9.51 -5.40 -1.46
CA ARG A 71 -9.00 -6.38 -2.42
C ARG A 71 -8.15 -5.73 -3.50
N ILE A 72 -6.87 -6.03 -3.51
CA ILE A 72 -5.95 -5.67 -4.60
C ILE A 72 -6.26 -6.56 -5.82
N ARG A 73 -6.54 -5.93 -6.97
CA ARG A 73 -6.91 -6.67 -8.20
C ARG A 73 -5.71 -7.28 -8.91
N LYS A 74 -4.59 -6.55 -8.97
CA LYS A 74 -3.34 -6.96 -9.61
C LYS A 74 -2.20 -6.67 -8.64
N PRO A 75 -1.34 -7.64 -8.30
CA PRO A 75 -0.24 -7.44 -7.36
C PRO A 75 0.97 -6.73 -8.02
N PHE A 76 0.77 -6.12 -9.17
CA PHE A 76 1.77 -5.36 -9.91
C PHE A 76 1.11 -4.15 -10.58
N HIS A 77 1.90 -3.10 -10.75
CA HIS A 77 1.51 -1.88 -11.45
C HIS A 77 2.72 -1.39 -12.26
N THR A 78 2.47 -0.92 -13.48
CA THR A 78 3.44 -0.25 -14.33
C THR A 78 2.71 0.78 -15.18
N ASP A 79 3.25 1.98 -15.26
CA ASP A 79 2.77 3.01 -16.17
C ASP A 79 3.23 2.75 -17.61
N ASN A 80 4.26 1.91 -17.78
CA ASN A 80 4.90 1.60 -19.07
C ASN A 80 4.87 0.08 -19.31
N PRO A 81 3.74 -0.48 -19.78
CA PRO A 81 3.58 -1.93 -19.92
C PRO A 81 4.34 -2.55 -21.11
N SER A 82 4.78 -1.75 -22.09
CA SER A 82 5.56 -2.22 -23.24
C SER A 82 6.76 -1.33 -23.52
N ILE A 83 7.86 -1.94 -23.98
CA ILE A 83 9.12 -1.27 -24.33
C ILE A 83 9.29 -1.16 -25.85
N GLN A 84 8.92 -2.20 -26.62
CA GLN A 84 9.16 -2.28 -28.07
C GLN A 84 7.90 -2.02 -28.92
N GLY A 85 6.84 -1.50 -28.29
CA GLY A 85 5.54 -1.31 -28.91
C GLY A 85 4.54 -2.36 -28.45
N GLN A 86 3.30 -1.93 -28.22
CA GLN A 86 2.22 -2.85 -27.87
C GLN A 86 1.83 -3.67 -29.09
N TRP A 87 1.61 -4.97 -28.89
CA TRP A 87 1.09 -5.83 -29.95
C TRP A 87 -0.24 -5.27 -30.48
N HIS A 88 -0.37 -5.26 -31.80
CA HIS A 88 -1.62 -5.03 -32.50
C HIS A 88 -1.77 -6.08 -33.62
N PRO A 89 -2.97 -6.31 -34.17
CA PRO A 89 -3.21 -7.38 -35.14
C PRO A 89 -2.33 -7.35 -36.42
N LEU A 90 -1.66 -6.23 -36.69
CA LEU A 90 -0.82 -6.02 -37.86
C LEU A 90 0.69 -6.11 -37.58
N THR A 91 1.11 -6.26 -36.31
CA THR A 91 2.53 -6.22 -35.92
C THR A 91 3.39 -7.22 -36.71
N ASN A 92 2.84 -8.41 -37.00
CA ASN A 92 3.52 -9.47 -37.73
C ASN A 92 2.89 -9.76 -39.10
N LYS A 93 2.24 -8.77 -39.73
CA LYS A 93 1.65 -8.92 -41.07
C LYS A 93 2.45 -8.16 -42.12
N PRO A 94 2.66 -8.74 -43.32
CA PRO A 94 3.30 -8.02 -44.41
C PRO A 94 2.41 -6.88 -44.89
N THR A 95 3.01 -5.73 -45.17
CA THR A 95 2.30 -4.50 -45.54
C THR A 95 1.43 -4.66 -46.80
N ILE A 96 1.78 -5.58 -47.71
CA ILE A 96 1.04 -5.80 -48.96
C ILE A 96 -0.43 -6.17 -48.75
N LEU A 97 -0.75 -6.90 -47.67
CA LEU A 97 -2.13 -7.27 -47.32
C LEU A 97 -2.97 -6.06 -46.90
N MET A 98 -2.34 -5.00 -46.38
CA MET A 98 -3.04 -3.77 -45.98
C MET A 98 -3.31 -2.86 -47.17
N VAL A 99 -2.40 -2.84 -48.16
CA VAL A 99 -2.47 -1.91 -49.30
C VAL A 99 -3.41 -2.42 -50.39
N GLN A 100 -3.36 -3.72 -50.71
CA GLN A 100 -4.10 -4.27 -51.86
C GLN A 100 -5.42 -4.95 -51.47
N GLY A 101 -5.64 -5.17 -50.17
CA GLY A 101 -6.80 -5.90 -49.67
C GLY A 101 -6.76 -7.40 -50.00
N PRO A 102 -7.74 -8.18 -49.52
CA PRO A 102 -7.72 -9.64 -49.63
C PRO A 102 -8.03 -10.18 -51.03
N ARG A 103 -8.44 -9.33 -51.98
CA ARG A 103 -8.84 -9.73 -53.34
C ARG A 103 -7.74 -9.41 -54.36
N LEU A 104 -6.58 -10.07 -54.22
CA LEU A 104 -5.63 -10.15 -55.33
C LEU A 104 -6.11 -11.24 -56.30
N GLN A 105 -6.40 -10.87 -57.54
CA GLN A 105 -6.58 -11.87 -58.60
C GLN A 105 -5.21 -12.48 -58.93
N PRO A 106 -5.11 -13.82 -59.08
CA PRO A 106 -3.88 -14.45 -59.53
C PRO A 106 -3.54 -13.96 -60.94
N GLN A 107 -2.26 -13.62 -61.16
CA GLN A 107 -1.71 -13.43 -62.51
C GLN A 107 -1.43 -14.78 -63.16
#